data_AF-A0A2M7PUL1-F1
#
_entry.id   AF-A0A2M7PUL1-F1
#
_cell.length_a   1.000
_cell.length_b   1.000
_cell.length_c   1.000
_cell.angle_alpha   90.00
_cell.angle_beta   90.00
_cell.angle_gamma   90.00
#
_symmetry.space_group_name_H-M   'P 1'
#
loop_
_entity.id
_entity.type
_entity.pdbx_description
1 polymer ?
#
loop_
_entity_poly.entity_id
_entity_poly.type
_entity_poly.pdbx_seq_one_letter_code
_entity_poly.pdbx_strand_id
1 'polypeptide(L)'
;MTKKENSTYYSQVASYYDEDADLGFEDRAEVNTSLDRIRRDFRKITVQFPFTKVLEIGCGPGFDVHWFASQYPDKEFVAVDISEEMV
;
A
#
# COMPACT_ATOMS: atom_id res chain seq x y z
N MET A 1 14.50 14.13 -25.16
CA MET A 1 14.10 14.70 -23.86
C MET A 1 14.88 14.00 -22.78
N THR A 2 15.95 14.62 -22.28
CA THR A 2 16.72 14.09 -21.15
C THR A 2 15.90 14.28 -19.88
N LYS A 3 15.37 13.17 -19.33
CA LYS A 3 14.68 13.13 -18.04
C LYS A 3 15.71 13.57 -17.00
N LYS A 4 15.65 14.83 -16.56
CA LYS A 4 16.38 15.26 -15.35
C LYS A 4 15.77 14.42 -14.23
N GLU A 5 16.55 13.50 -13.68
CA GLU A 5 16.15 12.74 -12.51
C GLU A 5 15.89 13.74 -11.38
N ASN A 6 14.62 13.92 -11.02
CA ASN A 6 14.25 14.57 -9.76
C ASN A 6 14.47 13.56 -8.62
N SER A 7 15.70 13.03 -8.49
CA SER A 7 16.07 12.12 -7.39
C SER A 7 15.74 12.75 -6.04
N THR A 8 15.96 14.06 -5.91
CA THR A 8 15.57 14.84 -4.73
C THR A 8 14.09 14.74 -4.39
N TYR A 9 13.20 14.76 -5.39
CA TYR A 9 11.76 14.67 -5.14
C TYR A 9 11.38 13.29 -4.58
N TYR A 10 11.87 12.22 -5.20
CA TYR A 10 11.54 10.87 -4.76
C TYR A 10 12.11 10.56 -3.37
N SER A 11 13.32 11.03 -3.05
CA SER A 11 13.86 10.94 -1.70
C SER A 11 13.05 11.74 -0.68
N GLN A 12 12.61 12.96 -1.03
CA GLN A 12 11.74 13.75 -0.14
C GLN A 12 10.40 13.08 0.14
N VAL A 13 9.81 12.43 -0.88
CA VAL A 13 8.56 11.69 -0.71
C VAL A 13 8.75 10.46 0.16
N ALA A 14 9.80 9.68 -0.08
CA ALA A 14 10.12 8.50 0.75
C ALA A 14 10.28 8.91 2.22
N SER A 15 11.16 9.89 2.50
CA SER A 15 11.41 10.35 3.87
C SER A 15 10.18 10.93 4.57
N TYR A 16 9.27 11.57 3.83
CA TYR A 16 8.00 12.04 4.40
C TYR A 16 7.14 10.89 4.92
N TYR A 17 7.04 9.80 4.16
CA TYR A 17 6.26 8.63 4.55
C TYR A 17 6.97 7.76 5.59
N ASP A 18 8.31 7.74 5.59
CA ASP A 18 9.08 7.13 6.67
C ASP A 18 8.76 7.84 8.01
N GLU A 19 8.79 9.17 8.03
CA GLU A 19 8.40 9.96 9.21
C GLU A 19 6.93 9.74 9.59
N ASP A 20 6.03 9.62 8.61
CA ASP A 20 4.60 9.39 8.88
C ASP A 20 4.33 8.03 9.54
N ALA A 21 5.10 6.99 9.16
CA ALA A 21 5.07 5.67 9.79
C ALA A 21 5.46 5.78 11.27
N ASP A 22 6.58 6.44 11.59
CA ASP A 22 7.06 6.68 12.95
C ASP A 22 6.07 7.48 13.80
N LEU A 23 5.31 8.38 13.19
CA LEU A 23 4.27 9.17 13.85
C LEU A 23 2.96 8.38 14.11
N GLY A 24 2.94 7.07 13.85
CA GLY A 24 1.83 6.18 14.13
C GLY A 24 0.76 6.19 13.05
N PHE A 25 1.16 6.13 11.78
CA PHE A 25 0.21 6.05 10.66
C PHE A 25 -0.79 4.89 10.83
N GLU A 26 -0.33 3.71 11.25
CA GLU A 26 -1.18 2.53 11.42
C GLU A 26 -2.31 2.76 12.42
N ASP A 27 -2.00 3.34 13.58
CA ASP A 27 -3.00 3.65 14.63
C ASP A 27 -4.07 4.63 14.10
N ARG A 28 -3.63 5.65 13.35
CA ARG A 28 -4.54 6.62 12.74
C ARG A 28 -5.36 5.98 11.63
N ALA A 29 -4.78 5.04 10.88
CA ALA A 29 -5.45 4.32 9.80
C ALA A 29 -6.55 3.39 10.34
N GLU A 30 -6.32 2.74 11.50
CA GLU A 30 -7.29 1.83 12.13
C GLU A 30 -8.60 2.53 12.53
N VAL A 31 -8.51 3.77 13.02
CA VAL A 31 -9.70 4.54 13.47
C VAL A 31 -10.32 5.40 12.37
N ASN A 32 -9.69 5.49 11.19
CA ASN A 32 -10.16 6.34 10.11
C ASN A 32 -11.29 5.65 9.31
N THR A 33 -12.53 6.04 9.62
CA THR A 33 -13.73 5.48 8.99
C THR A 33 -13.80 5.68 7.47
N SER A 34 -13.21 6.75 6.94
CA SER A 34 -13.14 6.98 5.49
C SER A 34 -12.17 6.01 4.84
N LEU A 35 -11.03 5.75 5.47
CA LEU A 35 -10.05 4.79 4.99
C LEU A 35 -10.60 3.36 5.05
N ASP A 36 -11.24 2.97 6.16
CA ASP A 36 -11.90 1.65 6.26
C ASP A 36 -12.91 1.44 5.13
N ARG A 37 -13.79 2.41 4.89
CA ARG A 37 -14.78 2.33 3.80
C ARG A 37 -14.10 2.14 2.45
N ILE A 38 -13.08 2.94 2.13
CA ILE A 38 -12.36 2.86 0.85
C ILE A 38 -11.72 1.48 0.68
N ARG A 39 -11.06 0.94 1.71
CA ARG A 39 -10.43 -0.38 1.66
C ARG A 39 -11.44 -1.50 1.46
N ARG A 40 -12.58 -1.44 2.18
CA ARG A 40 -13.64 -2.43 2.05
C ARG A 40 -14.25 -2.44 0.65
N ASP A 41 -14.50 -1.26 0.09
CA ASP A 41 -15.01 -1.12 -1.28
C ASP A 41 -13.98 -1.60 -2.30
N PHE A 42 -12.71 -1.24 -2.15
CA PHE A 42 -11.61 -1.72 -2.99
C PHE A 42 -11.55 -3.25 -3.00
N ARG A 43 -11.49 -3.88 -1.83
CA ARG A 43 -11.47 -5.35 -1.68
C ARG A 43 -12.68 -5.98 -2.36
N LYS A 44 -13.88 -5.46 -2.10
CA LYS A 44 -15.13 -5.96 -2.69
C LYS A 44 -15.16 -5.85 -4.22
N ILE A 45 -14.58 -4.81 -4.80
CA ILE A 45 -14.52 -4.62 -6.25
C ILE A 45 -13.48 -5.56 -6.86
N THR A 46 -12.28 -5.63 -6.28
CA THR A 46 -11.16 -6.43 -6.79
C THR A 46 -11.52 -7.92 -6.89
N VAL A 47 -12.18 -8.48 -5.88
CA VAL A 47 -12.53 -9.92 -5.86
C VAL A 47 -13.64 -10.31 -6.85
N GLN A 48 -14.27 -9.36 -7.54
CA GLN A 48 -15.25 -9.66 -8.60
C GLN A 48 -14.57 -10.22 -9.86
N PHE A 49 -13.27 -10.06 -9.98
CA PHE A 49 -12.48 -10.51 -11.12
C PHE A 49 -11.57 -11.66 -10.70
N PRO A 50 -11.52 -12.77 -11.45
CA PRO A 50 -10.57 -13.84 -11.16
C PRO A 50 -9.11 -13.36 -11.28
N PHE A 51 -8.26 -13.76 -10.33
CA PHE A 51 -6.83 -13.45 -10.35
C PHE A 51 -5.98 -14.63 -9.86
N THR A 52 -4.70 -14.62 -10.25
CA THR A 52 -3.68 -15.60 -9.84
C THR A 52 -2.41 -14.94 -9.32
N LYS A 53 -2.03 -13.80 -9.89
CA LYS A 53 -0.90 -12.98 -9.49
C LYS A 53 -1.36 -11.54 -9.29
N VAL A 54 -0.92 -10.92 -8.20
CA VAL A 54 -1.32 -9.57 -7.80
C VAL A 54 -0.07 -8.74 -7.54
N LEU A 55 -0.06 -7.51 -8.06
CA LEU A 55 0.91 -6.48 -7.72
C LEU A 55 0.16 -5.31 -7.07
N GLU A 56 0.45 -5.03 -5.80
CA GLU A 56 -0.02 -3.83 -5.11
C GLU A 56 1.07 -2.74 -5.17
N ILE A 57 0.68 -1.52 -5.55
CA ILE A 57 1.57 -0.37 -5.69
C ILE A 57 1.15 0.69 -4.68
N GLY A 58 2.08 1.12 -3.83
CA GLY A 58 1.79 2.00 -2.71
C GLY A 58 1.04 1.24 -1.62
N CYS A 59 1.59 0.10 -1.20
CA CYS A 59 0.91 -0.77 -0.24
C CYS A 59 0.88 -0.20 1.18
N GLY A 60 1.68 0.84 1.47
CA GLY A 60 1.93 1.29 2.83
C GLY A 60 2.30 0.09 3.73
N PRO A 61 1.75 0.02 4.96
CA PRO A 61 1.89 -1.11 5.90
C PRO A 61 1.36 -2.46 5.41
N GLY A 62 0.88 -2.54 4.18
CA GLY A 62 0.47 -3.79 3.56
C GLY A 62 -0.87 -4.33 4.02
N PHE A 63 -1.77 -3.52 4.60
CA PHE A 63 -3.04 -4.07 5.11
C PHE A 63 -3.91 -4.73 4.03
N ASP A 64 -3.87 -4.24 2.78
CA ASP A 64 -4.67 -4.80 1.70
C ASP A 64 -4.03 -6.09 1.16
N VAL A 65 -2.74 -6.09 0.83
CA VAL A 65 -2.02 -7.31 0.45
C VAL A 65 -2.08 -8.39 1.54
N HIS A 66 -1.95 -8.02 2.82
CA HIS A 66 -2.10 -8.95 3.93
C HIS A 66 -3.52 -9.55 3.97
N TRP A 67 -4.54 -8.69 3.83
CA TRP A 67 -5.93 -9.15 3.78
C TRP A 67 -6.14 -10.12 2.60
N PHE A 68 -5.73 -9.77 1.38
CA PHE A 68 -5.90 -10.65 0.22
C PHE A 68 -5.14 -11.96 0.37
N ALA A 69 -3.88 -11.92 0.80
CA ALA A 69 -3.06 -13.12 1.00
C ALA A 69 -3.67 -14.06 2.05
N SER A 70 -4.30 -13.52 3.10
CA SER A 70 -5.02 -14.32 4.10
C SER A 70 -6.28 -15.01 3.55
N GLN A 71 -7.00 -14.36 2.63
CA GLN A 71 -8.23 -14.89 2.06
C GLN A 71 -7.98 -15.85 0.89
N TYR A 72 -6.85 -15.68 0.19
CA TYR A 72 -6.52 -16.41 -1.03
C TYR A 72 -5.10 -16.98 -0.97
N PRO A 73 -4.83 -17.94 -0.06
CA PRO A 73 -3.47 -18.43 0.21
C PRO A 73 -2.82 -19.20 -0.96
N ASP A 74 -3.59 -19.54 -1.99
CA ASP A 74 -3.12 -20.21 -3.20
C ASP A 74 -2.71 -19.23 -4.32
N LYS A 75 -2.76 -17.92 -4.08
CA LYS A 75 -2.43 -16.87 -5.05
C LYS A 75 -1.08 -16.22 -4.71
N GLU A 76 -0.47 -15.63 -5.72
CA GLU A 76 0.82 -14.95 -5.59
C GLU A 76 0.62 -13.45 -5.43
N PHE A 77 1.23 -12.87 -4.40
CA PHE A 77 1.13 -11.45 -4.09
C PHE A 77 2.53 -10.84 -4.01
N VAL A 78 2.69 -9.71 -4.70
CA VAL A 78 3.83 -8.81 -4.58
C VAL A 78 3.29 -7.44 -4.21
N ALA A 79 3.92 -6.79 -3.26
CA ALA A 79 3.59 -5.44 -2.85
C ALA A 79 4.85 -4.59 -2.86
N VAL A 80 4.71 -3.33 -3.27
CA VAL A 80 5.81 -2.37 -3.30
C VAL A 80 5.34 -1.04 -2.74
N ASP A 81 6.20 -0.43 -1.93
CA ASP A 81 6.08 0.95 -1.50
C ASP A 81 7.40 1.71 -1.74
N ILE A 82 7.31 3.03 -1.74
CA ILE A 82 8.49 3.91 -1.86
C ILE A 82 9.15 4.16 -0.50
N SER A 83 8.38 4.04 0.58
CA SER A 83 8.86 4.18 1.96
C SER A 83 9.31 2.82 2.48
N GLU A 84 10.53 2.76 3.01
CA GLU A 84 11.08 1.54 3.60
C GLU A 84 10.43 1.24 4.95
N GLU A 85 10.12 2.28 5.74
CA GLU A 85 9.49 2.11 7.06
C GLU A 85 8.00 1.75 6.99
N MET A 86 7.41 1.80 5.79
CA MET A 86 6.04 1.36 5.56
C MET A 86 5.94 -0.14 5.25
N VAL A 87 7.02 -0.88 5.00
CA VAL A 87 6.97 -2.28 4.50
C VAL A 87 7.67 -3.28 5.41
#